data_AF-A0A820XR08-F1
#
_entry.id   AF-A0A820XR08-F1
#
_cell.length_a   1.000
_cell.length_b   1.000
_cell.length_c   1.000
_cell.angle_alpha   90.00
_cell.angle_beta   90.00
_cell.angle_gamma   90.00
#
_symmetry.space_group_name_H-M   'P 1'
#
loop_
_entity.id
_entity.type
_entity.pdbx_description
1 polymer ?
#
loop_
_entity_poly.entity_id
_entity_poly.type
_entity_poly.pdbx_seq_one_letter_code
_entity_poly.pdbx_strand_id
1 'polypeptide(L)'
;MLLSYLKLQFSSKLLTSCLSNAPIRTTSTISANSTIKQDNQTRSESQGRRVNTGILLLNMGGPETTDEVFDFLNRLFSDKDIMPLPAQQTLGPLIARRRTPSIQEQYAKIGGGSPIKMWTEKQGQGMVKLLDQICPSTAPHKYYIGFRYVKPLTEMALDEIEKDRPQRIIAFTQYPQYSCSTTGSSLNAIARYYAAKKKKIKLEKDNKISNTNESINSQTFNDLKWSVIDRWQTHSGFIQAFVENIRNELNKFPDNVRNDVVILFSAHSLPMSVS
;
A
#
# COMPACT_ATOMS: atom_id res chain seq x y z
N MET A 1 4.65 17.63 -14.72
CA MET A 1 3.44 18.49 -14.66
C MET A 1 2.31 17.86 -13.80
N LEU A 2 1.95 16.57 -13.97
CA LEU A 2 0.94 15.91 -13.10
C LEU A 2 1.38 15.66 -11.64
N LEU A 3 2.64 15.27 -11.40
CA LEU A 3 3.21 15.09 -10.05
C LEU A 3 3.22 16.39 -9.25
N SER A 4 3.51 17.52 -9.93
CA SER A 4 3.40 18.86 -9.35
C SER A 4 1.95 19.22 -9.02
N TYR A 5 0.99 18.83 -9.87
CA TYR A 5 -0.44 19.07 -9.66
C TYR A 5 -1.00 18.27 -8.47
N LEU A 6 -0.55 17.02 -8.27
CA LEU A 6 -0.90 16.22 -7.09
C LEU A 6 -0.25 16.76 -5.82
N LYS A 7 1.05 17.12 -5.85
CA LYS A 7 1.67 17.84 -4.72
C LYS A 7 0.92 19.13 -4.39
N LEU A 8 0.48 19.91 -5.38
CA LEU A 8 -0.33 21.11 -5.16
C LEU A 8 -1.76 20.80 -4.64
N GLN A 9 -2.41 19.73 -5.10
CA GLN A 9 -3.73 19.33 -4.60
C GLN A 9 -3.70 18.71 -3.19
N PHE A 10 -2.65 17.95 -2.85
CA PHE A 10 -2.46 17.39 -1.50
C PHE A 10 -1.92 18.45 -0.53
N SER A 11 -1.06 19.38 -0.99
CA SER A 11 -0.46 20.41 -0.13
C SER A 11 -1.41 21.56 0.19
N SER A 12 -2.39 21.89 -0.68
CA SER A 12 -3.30 23.02 -0.44
C SER A 12 -4.35 22.77 0.65
N LYS A 13 -4.50 21.53 1.13
CA LYS A 13 -5.48 21.16 2.18
C LYS A 13 -4.89 20.85 3.56
N LEU A 14 -3.56 20.97 3.75
CA LEU A 14 -2.89 20.43 4.96
C LEU A 14 -2.29 21.47 5.92
N LEU A 15 -2.52 22.77 5.72
CA LEU A 15 -1.84 23.82 6.50
C LEU A 15 -2.69 24.55 7.55
N THR A 16 -3.83 24.00 7.96
CA THR A 16 -4.59 24.61 9.07
C THR A 16 -5.27 23.56 9.95
N SER A 17 -4.97 23.62 11.25
CA SER A 17 -5.47 22.82 12.38
C SER A 17 -4.80 21.43 12.55
N CYS A 18 -4.16 21.06 13.66
CA CYS A 18 -3.87 21.70 14.94
C CYS A 18 -2.53 21.12 15.45
N LEU A 19 -1.57 21.99 15.76
CA LEU A 19 -0.49 21.71 16.69
C LEU A 19 -0.92 22.28 18.04
N SER A 20 -1.24 21.41 18.99
CA SER A 20 -1.21 21.77 20.41
C SER A 20 -0.60 20.59 21.17
N ASN A 21 0.66 20.76 21.55
CA ASN A 21 1.41 19.87 22.42
C ASN A 21 0.74 19.79 23.80
N ALA A 22 0.56 18.59 24.34
CA ALA A 22 0.36 18.36 25.77
C ALA A 22 1.23 17.17 26.21
N PRO A 23 1.98 17.28 27.33
CA PRO A 23 2.89 16.25 27.79
C PRO A 23 2.13 15.11 28.48
N ILE A 24 2.51 13.86 28.16
CA ILE A 24 2.01 12.67 28.85
C ILE A 24 2.76 12.56 30.18
N ARG A 25 2.02 12.70 31.29
CA ARG A 25 2.53 12.49 32.66
C ARG A 25 2.13 11.09 33.13
N THR A 26 3.12 10.28 33.45
CA THR A 26 3.01 8.97 34.09
C THR A 26 2.66 9.13 35.57
N THR A 27 1.68 8.35 36.07
CA THR A 27 1.65 7.58 37.34
C THR A 27 0.21 7.36 37.82
N SER A 28 -0.19 6.10 38.07
CA SER A 28 -0.63 5.60 39.40
C SER A 28 -1.42 4.27 39.32
N THR A 29 -0.81 3.21 39.87
CA THR A 29 -1.35 2.15 40.77
C THR A 29 -2.78 1.58 40.63
N ILE A 30 -2.81 0.28 40.33
CA ILE A 30 -3.60 -0.87 40.87
C ILE A 30 -4.85 -0.57 41.73
N SER A 31 -6.00 -1.13 41.32
CA SER A 31 -6.86 -1.90 42.24
C SER A 31 -7.72 -2.91 41.45
N ALA A 32 -7.59 -4.18 41.82
CA ALA A 32 -8.51 -5.24 41.44
C ALA A 32 -9.82 -5.10 42.23
N ASN A 33 -10.95 -5.33 41.57
CA ASN A 33 -12.08 -6.02 42.19
C ASN A 33 -13.00 -6.60 41.12
N SER A 34 -13.17 -7.91 41.24
CA SER A 34 -14.03 -8.78 40.46
C SER A 34 -15.50 -8.57 40.80
N THR A 35 -16.35 -8.46 39.79
CA THR A 35 -17.74 -8.92 39.87
C THR A 35 -18.16 -9.41 38.50
N ILE A 36 -18.27 -10.72 38.36
CA ILE A 36 -18.81 -11.39 37.18
C ILE A 36 -20.32 -11.11 37.19
N LYS A 37 -20.78 -10.22 36.31
CA LYS A 37 -22.17 -10.23 35.84
C LYS A 37 -22.14 -10.74 34.40
N GLN A 38 -22.65 -11.95 34.23
CA GLN A 38 -22.98 -12.50 32.92
C GLN A 38 -24.09 -11.64 32.34
N ASP A 39 -23.75 -10.82 31.35
CA ASP A 39 -24.75 -10.17 30.50
C ASP A 39 -24.73 -10.86 29.14
N ASN A 40 -25.79 -11.61 28.87
CA ASN A 40 -26.06 -12.31 27.61
C ASN A 40 -26.51 -11.30 26.54
N GLN A 41 -25.65 -10.35 26.19
CA GLN A 41 -25.84 -9.45 25.06
C GLN A 41 -24.51 -9.19 24.35
N THR A 42 -24.09 -10.13 23.51
CA THR A 42 -23.05 -9.83 22.50
C THR A 42 -23.14 -10.83 21.35
N ARG A 43 -24.21 -10.73 20.56
CA ARG A 43 -24.29 -11.40 19.26
C ARG A 43 -25.28 -10.70 18.32
N SER A 44 -25.08 -9.39 18.10
CA SER A 44 -25.76 -8.68 17.00
C SER A 44 -25.05 -7.37 16.54
N GLU A 45 -23.74 -7.37 16.28
CA GLU A 45 -23.06 -6.18 15.73
C GLU A 45 -22.28 -6.39 14.42
N SER A 46 -22.34 -7.56 13.77
CA SER A 46 -21.58 -7.81 12.53
C SER A 46 -22.40 -7.74 11.24
N GLN A 47 -23.46 -6.93 11.19
CA GLN A 47 -24.25 -6.67 9.99
C GLN A 47 -24.20 -5.16 9.67
N GLY A 48 -23.43 -4.77 8.66
CA GLY A 48 -23.74 -3.62 7.82
C GLY A 48 -23.15 -2.23 8.14
N ARG A 49 -22.10 -2.07 8.95
CA ARG A 49 -21.44 -0.74 9.02
C ARG A 49 -20.62 -0.49 7.74
N ARG A 50 -21.04 0.51 6.95
CA ARG A 50 -20.33 1.01 5.76
C ARG A 50 -18.90 1.42 6.13
N VAL A 51 -17.92 1.05 5.29
CA VAL A 51 -16.51 1.44 5.48
C VAL A 51 -16.42 2.95 5.60
N ASN A 52 -15.78 3.44 6.65
CA ASN A 52 -15.56 4.87 6.86
C ASN A 52 -14.21 5.29 6.29
N THR A 53 -13.14 4.59 6.68
CA THR A 53 -11.77 4.89 6.24
C THR A 53 -11.15 3.70 5.52
N GLY A 54 -10.80 3.91 4.24
CA GLY A 54 -10.01 2.97 3.46
C GLY A 54 -8.51 3.22 3.58
N ILE A 55 -7.72 2.16 3.70
CA ILE A 55 -6.25 2.22 3.68
C ILE A 55 -5.75 1.42 2.48
N LEU A 56 -5.28 2.12 1.44
CA LEU A 56 -4.73 1.50 0.23
C LEU A 56 -3.24 1.23 0.44
N LEU A 57 -2.87 -0.02 0.69
CA LEU A 57 -1.50 -0.49 0.86
C LEU A 57 -0.82 -0.63 -0.50
N LEU A 58 0.15 0.23 -0.79
CA LEU A 58 0.82 0.30 -2.09
C LEU A 58 2.18 -0.40 -2.04
N ASN A 59 2.37 -1.38 -2.91
CA ASN A 59 3.65 -2.07 -3.10
C ASN A 59 3.77 -2.52 -4.55
N MET A 60 4.95 -2.92 -5.01
CA MET A 60 5.12 -3.49 -6.34
C MET A 60 4.41 -4.83 -6.50
N GLY A 61 4.34 -5.59 -5.40
CA GLY A 61 3.85 -6.97 -5.37
C GLY A 61 4.88 -7.95 -5.92
N GLY A 62 4.51 -9.22 -6.02
CA GLY A 62 5.35 -10.28 -6.59
C GLY A 62 4.48 -11.48 -6.96
N PRO A 63 4.92 -12.28 -7.95
CA PRO A 63 4.15 -13.42 -8.44
C PRO A 63 3.95 -14.45 -7.32
N GLU A 64 2.71 -14.89 -7.09
CA GLU A 64 2.40 -15.88 -6.05
C GLU A 64 2.89 -17.28 -6.45
N THR A 65 2.99 -17.54 -7.76
CA THR A 65 3.51 -18.78 -8.34
C THR A 65 4.49 -18.49 -9.47
N THR A 66 5.33 -19.46 -9.82
CA THR A 66 6.26 -19.35 -10.96
C THR A 66 5.57 -19.05 -12.28
N ASP A 67 4.31 -19.46 -12.46
CA ASP A 67 3.58 -19.27 -13.72
C ASP A 67 3.19 -17.80 -13.94
N GLU A 68 3.06 -17.02 -12.86
CA GLU A 68 2.74 -15.60 -12.91
C GLU A 68 3.95 -14.70 -13.23
N VAL A 69 5.16 -15.28 -13.27
CA VAL A 69 6.41 -14.52 -13.46
C VAL A 69 6.42 -13.73 -14.77
N PHE A 70 5.97 -14.33 -15.87
CA PHE A 70 5.90 -13.60 -17.14
C PHE A 70 5.00 -12.37 -17.05
N ASP A 71 3.84 -12.54 -16.44
CA ASP A 71 2.82 -11.52 -16.29
C ASP A 71 3.31 -10.36 -15.41
N PHE A 72 4.01 -10.70 -14.32
CA PHE A 72 4.71 -9.75 -13.46
C PHE A 72 5.76 -8.95 -14.23
N LEU A 73 6.68 -9.64 -14.93
CA LEU A 73 7.76 -8.98 -15.67
C LEU A 73 7.21 -8.13 -16.83
N ASN A 74 6.17 -8.59 -17.51
CA ASN A 74 5.56 -7.87 -18.61
C ASN A 74 4.99 -6.52 -18.16
N ARG A 75 4.29 -6.48 -17.02
CA ARG A 75 3.81 -5.23 -16.43
C ARG A 75 4.96 -4.34 -15.95
N LEU A 76 6.00 -4.93 -15.35
CA LEU A 76 7.19 -4.20 -14.88
C LEU A 76 7.93 -3.51 -16.03
N PHE A 77 8.23 -4.22 -17.12
CA PHE A 77 8.96 -3.67 -18.27
C PHE A 77 8.09 -2.78 -19.16
N SER A 78 6.77 -2.85 -19.03
CA SER A 78 5.84 -1.93 -19.68
C SER A 78 5.67 -0.61 -18.90
N ASP A 79 6.21 -0.52 -17.68
CA ASP A 79 6.08 0.68 -16.84
C ASP A 79 7.12 1.75 -17.18
N LYS A 80 6.63 2.85 -17.74
CA LYS A 80 7.40 4.07 -18.04
C LYS A 80 7.88 4.80 -16.79
N ASP A 81 7.19 4.61 -15.66
CA ASP A 81 7.56 5.24 -14.38
C ASP A 81 8.79 4.56 -13.73
N ILE A 82 9.10 3.30 -14.10
CA ILE A 82 10.29 2.57 -13.61
C ILE A 82 11.46 2.66 -14.57
N MET A 83 11.24 2.28 -15.83
CA MET A 83 12.31 2.17 -16.81
C MET A 83 11.78 2.62 -18.17
N PRO A 84 12.08 3.86 -18.59
CA PRO A 84 11.72 4.32 -19.92
C PRO A 84 12.56 3.58 -20.96
N LEU A 85 11.90 2.85 -21.87
CA LEU A 85 12.55 2.12 -22.97
C LEU A 85 12.06 2.64 -24.32
N PRO A 86 12.90 2.65 -25.38
CA PRO A 86 12.42 2.89 -26.74
C PRO A 86 11.42 1.80 -27.15
N ALA A 87 10.37 2.14 -27.89
CA ALA A 87 9.35 1.18 -28.34
C ALA A 87 8.84 0.21 -27.23
N GLN A 88 8.63 0.73 -26.01
CA GLN A 88 8.40 -0.06 -24.79
C GLN A 88 7.23 -1.05 -24.87
N GLN A 89 6.20 -0.76 -25.68
CA GLN A 89 5.08 -1.67 -25.91
C GLN A 89 5.50 -2.97 -26.62
N THR A 90 6.61 -2.95 -27.35
CA THR A 90 7.17 -4.11 -28.06
C THR A 90 8.36 -4.68 -27.31
N LEU A 91 9.29 -3.83 -26.84
CA LEU A 91 10.47 -4.29 -26.12
C LEU A 91 10.14 -4.86 -24.74
N GLY A 92 9.13 -4.32 -24.05
CA GLY A 92 8.74 -4.79 -22.72
C GLY A 92 8.36 -6.27 -22.71
N PRO A 93 7.40 -6.72 -23.54
CA PRO A 93 7.02 -8.13 -23.67
C PRO A 93 8.18 -9.04 -24.10
N LEU A 94 9.05 -8.57 -25.00
CA LEU A 94 10.20 -9.34 -25.47
C LEU A 94 11.22 -9.58 -24.34
N ILE A 95 11.55 -8.52 -23.58
CA ILE A 95 12.45 -8.61 -22.42
C ILE A 95 11.84 -9.50 -21.34
N ALA A 96 10.54 -9.33 -21.06
CA ALA A 96 9.82 -10.18 -20.13
C ALA A 96 9.93 -11.65 -20.52
N ARG A 97 9.59 -12.01 -21.76
CA ARG A 97 9.68 -13.39 -22.25
C ARG A 97 11.09 -13.97 -22.13
N ARG A 98 12.12 -13.18 -22.47
CA ARG A 98 13.52 -13.61 -22.39
C ARG A 98 13.98 -13.82 -20.94
N ARG A 99 13.50 -13.00 -19.99
CA ARG A 99 13.92 -13.06 -18.58
C ARG A 99 13.11 -14.05 -17.75
N THR A 100 11.88 -14.38 -18.15
CA THR A 100 10.98 -15.28 -17.40
C THR A 100 11.65 -16.56 -16.92
N PRO A 101 12.35 -17.36 -17.75
CA PRO A 101 12.89 -18.65 -17.30
C PRO A 101 13.89 -18.50 -16.13
N SER A 102 14.77 -17.49 -16.22
CA SER A 102 15.75 -17.23 -15.16
C SER A 102 15.09 -16.73 -13.87
N ILE A 103 14.04 -15.91 -13.96
CA ILE A 103 13.32 -15.41 -12.78
C ILE A 103 12.44 -16.51 -12.17
N GLN A 104 11.86 -17.40 -12.97
CA GLN A 104 11.15 -18.59 -12.48
C GLN A 104 12.07 -19.49 -11.66
N GLU A 105 13.28 -19.74 -12.13
CA GLU A 105 14.27 -20.52 -11.38
C GLU A 105 14.63 -19.87 -10.03
N GLN A 106 14.73 -18.54 -9.99
CA GLN A 106 14.95 -17.81 -8.74
C GLN A 106 13.78 -17.96 -7.76
N TYR A 107 12.53 -17.84 -8.23
CA TYR A 107 11.35 -18.07 -7.39
C TYR A 107 11.24 -19.53 -6.94
N ALA A 108 11.56 -20.49 -7.81
CA ALA A 108 11.58 -21.92 -7.46
C ALA A 108 12.55 -22.20 -6.29
N LYS A 109 13.73 -21.58 -6.27
CA LYS A 109 14.74 -21.73 -5.20
C LYS A 109 14.27 -21.23 -3.84
N ILE A 110 13.29 -20.33 -3.78
CA ILE A 110 12.75 -19.76 -2.53
C ILE A 110 11.39 -20.33 -2.13
N GLY A 111 10.93 -21.40 -2.79
CA GLY A 111 9.65 -22.07 -2.47
C GLY A 111 8.53 -21.88 -3.50
N GLY A 112 8.84 -21.37 -4.69
CA GLY A 112 7.91 -21.36 -5.84
C GLY A 112 7.14 -20.06 -6.07
N GLY A 113 7.36 -19.02 -5.28
CA GLY A 113 6.65 -17.76 -5.42
C GLY A 113 7.02 -16.72 -4.35
N SER A 114 6.43 -15.53 -4.47
CA SER A 114 6.61 -14.43 -3.53
C SER A 114 5.60 -14.52 -2.39
N PRO A 115 6.03 -14.49 -1.12
CA PRO A 115 5.13 -14.50 0.03
C PRO A 115 4.50 -13.12 0.31
N ILE A 116 4.76 -12.11 -0.52
CA ILE A 116 4.44 -10.70 -0.24
C ILE A 116 2.95 -10.46 0.00
N LYS A 117 2.07 -11.14 -0.74
CA LYS A 117 0.62 -10.98 -0.59
C LYS A 117 0.16 -11.49 0.78
N MET A 118 0.54 -12.71 1.14
CA MET A 118 0.25 -13.30 2.45
C MET A 118 0.69 -12.39 3.60
N TRP A 119 1.90 -11.84 3.53
CA TRP A 119 2.40 -10.91 4.56
C TRP A 119 1.65 -9.58 4.58
N THR A 120 1.34 -9.02 3.41
CA THR A 120 0.58 -7.77 3.29
C THR A 120 -0.83 -7.93 3.85
N GLU A 121 -1.49 -9.07 3.61
CA GLU A 121 -2.80 -9.39 4.17
C GLU A 121 -2.73 -9.51 5.69
N LYS A 122 -1.76 -10.27 6.22
CA LYS A 122 -1.57 -10.43 7.67
C LYS A 122 -1.31 -9.09 8.36
N GLN A 123 -0.48 -8.24 7.77
CA GLN A 123 -0.20 -6.88 8.27
C GLN A 123 -1.44 -5.99 8.18
N GLY A 124 -2.15 -6.03 7.05
CA GLY A 124 -3.38 -5.25 6.84
C GLY A 124 -4.48 -5.60 7.86
N GLN A 125 -4.68 -6.89 8.13
CA GLN A 125 -5.65 -7.37 9.13
C GLN A 125 -5.27 -6.89 10.54
N GLY A 126 -4.01 -7.05 10.93
CA GLY A 126 -3.52 -6.59 12.23
C GLY A 126 -3.65 -5.08 12.40
N MET A 127 -3.29 -4.32 11.34
CA MET A 127 -3.41 -2.87 11.31
C MET A 127 -4.86 -2.42 11.47
N VAL A 128 -5.80 -2.95 10.69
CA VAL A 128 -7.23 -2.57 10.78
C VAL A 128 -7.79 -2.86 12.16
N LYS A 129 -7.50 -4.05 12.72
CA LYS A 129 -7.94 -4.42 14.07
C LYS A 129 -7.48 -3.41 15.12
N LEU A 130 -6.24 -2.95 15.04
CA LEU A 130 -5.70 -1.93 15.95
C LEU A 130 -6.27 -0.54 15.67
N LEU A 131 -6.42 -0.14 14.41
CA LEU A 131 -6.97 1.16 14.04
C LEU A 131 -8.41 1.34 14.50
N ASP A 132 -9.24 0.30 14.41
CA ASP A 132 -10.61 0.35 14.93
C ASP A 132 -10.66 0.58 16.45
N GLN A 133 -9.65 0.11 17.18
CA GLN A 133 -9.51 0.32 18.63
C GLN A 133 -8.92 1.69 18.98
N ILE A 134 -7.87 2.12 18.27
CA ILE A 134 -7.11 3.34 18.56
C ILE A 134 -7.87 4.58 18.06
N CYS A 135 -8.57 4.46 16.92
CA CYS A 135 -9.25 5.57 16.24
C CYS A 135 -10.73 5.25 15.97
N PRO A 136 -11.57 5.02 16.99
CA PRO A 136 -12.97 4.62 16.79
C PRO A 136 -13.79 5.65 16.00
N SER A 137 -13.42 6.94 16.03
CA SER A 137 -14.09 8.00 15.27
C SER A 137 -13.94 7.87 13.74
N THR A 138 -12.94 7.15 13.26
CA THR A 138 -12.70 6.90 11.82
C THR A 138 -12.97 5.46 11.41
N ALA A 139 -13.40 4.62 12.36
CA ALA A 139 -13.88 3.26 12.11
C ALA A 139 -15.25 3.27 11.40
N PRO A 140 -15.64 2.16 10.72
CA PRO A 140 -14.83 0.97 10.45
C PRO A 140 -13.72 1.25 9.43
N HIS A 141 -12.52 0.75 9.72
CA HIS A 141 -11.39 0.78 8.78
C HIS A 141 -11.41 -0.45 7.87
N LYS A 142 -10.96 -0.30 6.62
CA LYS A 142 -10.72 -1.42 5.71
C LYS A 142 -9.41 -1.20 4.97
N TYR A 143 -8.59 -2.24 4.88
CA TYR A 143 -7.39 -2.20 4.03
C TYR A 143 -7.72 -2.71 2.63
N TYR A 144 -7.00 -2.19 1.64
CA TYR A 144 -7.02 -2.65 0.25
C TYR A 144 -5.58 -2.84 -0.19
N ILE A 145 -5.31 -3.92 -0.91
CA ILE A 145 -3.96 -4.18 -1.45
C ILE A 145 -3.92 -3.65 -2.88
N GLY A 146 -3.06 -2.67 -3.13
CA GLY A 146 -2.80 -2.13 -4.46
C GLY A 146 -1.40 -2.49 -4.91
N PHE A 147 -1.26 -3.65 -5.56
CA PHE A 147 0.01 -4.03 -6.18
C PHE A 147 0.19 -3.38 -7.54
N ARG A 148 1.44 -3.09 -7.90
CA ARG A 148 1.75 -2.39 -9.15
C ARG A 148 1.85 -3.34 -10.34
N TYR A 149 2.32 -4.58 -10.12
CA TYR A 149 2.65 -5.52 -11.21
C TYR A 149 2.02 -6.92 -11.09
N VAL A 150 1.31 -7.21 -10.00
CA VAL A 150 0.57 -8.47 -9.81
C VAL A 150 -0.80 -8.18 -9.20
N LYS A 151 -1.66 -9.19 -9.15
CA LYS A 151 -2.99 -9.06 -8.54
C LYS A 151 -2.89 -9.11 -7.00
N PRO A 152 -3.79 -8.43 -6.26
CA PRO A 152 -4.73 -7.42 -6.75
C PRO A 152 -3.99 -6.15 -7.22
N LEU A 153 -4.27 -5.73 -8.46
CA LEU A 153 -3.64 -4.54 -9.04
C LEU A 153 -4.19 -3.26 -8.38
N THR A 154 -3.42 -2.18 -8.44
CA THR A 154 -3.84 -0.86 -7.93
C THR A 154 -5.19 -0.45 -8.51
N GLU A 155 -5.42 -0.68 -9.81
CA GLU A 155 -6.69 -0.39 -10.48
C GLU A 155 -7.85 -1.24 -9.93
N MET A 156 -7.60 -2.53 -9.63
CA MET A 156 -8.63 -3.40 -9.04
C MET A 156 -9.00 -2.96 -7.62
N ALA A 157 -8.00 -2.53 -6.83
CA ALA A 157 -8.24 -1.98 -5.51
C ALA A 157 -9.01 -0.66 -5.57
N LEU A 158 -8.74 0.19 -6.55
CA LEU A 158 -9.49 1.43 -6.78
C LEU A 158 -10.95 1.14 -7.18
N ASP A 159 -11.19 0.15 -8.05
CA ASP A 159 -12.54 -0.30 -8.39
C ASP A 159 -13.30 -0.80 -7.15
N GLU A 160 -12.63 -1.49 -6.22
CA GLU A 160 -13.23 -1.94 -4.96
C GLU A 160 -13.52 -0.78 -4.01
N ILE A 161 -12.58 0.15 -3.86
CA ILE A 161 -12.73 1.37 -3.06
C ILE A 161 -13.94 2.18 -3.52
N GLU A 162 -14.12 2.33 -4.83
CA GLU A 162 -15.27 3.06 -5.38
C GLU A 162 -16.61 2.35 -5.17
N LYS A 163 -16.62 1.01 -5.08
CA LYS A 163 -17.81 0.24 -4.71
C LYS A 163 -18.15 0.43 -3.23
N ASP A 164 -17.15 0.40 -2.36
CA ASP A 164 -17.31 0.54 -0.92
C ASP A 164 -17.63 1.98 -0.48
N ARG A 165 -17.20 2.97 -1.28
CA ARG A 165 -17.42 4.40 -1.07
C ARG A 165 -17.05 4.89 0.34
N PRO A 166 -15.80 4.71 0.79
CA PRO A 166 -15.36 5.22 2.08
C PRO A 166 -15.41 6.75 2.10
N GLN A 167 -15.55 7.34 3.29
CA GLN A 167 -15.48 8.80 3.47
C GLN A 167 -14.06 9.34 3.27
N ARG A 168 -13.07 8.55 3.67
CA ARG A 168 -11.64 8.89 3.57
C ARG A 168 -10.85 7.73 3.00
N ILE A 169 -9.82 8.04 2.22
CA ILE A 169 -8.83 7.06 1.75
C ILE A 169 -7.43 7.55 2.09
N ILE A 170 -6.60 6.64 2.56
CA ILE A 170 -5.18 6.85 2.82
C ILE A 170 -4.39 5.97 1.85
N ALA A 171 -3.70 6.60 0.89
CA ALA A 171 -2.71 5.91 0.08
C ALA A 171 -1.44 5.71 0.92
N PHE A 172 -1.21 4.49 1.39
CA PHE A 172 -0.13 4.16 2.31
C PHE A 172 0.93 3.31 1.61
N THR A 173 2.05 3.94 1.27
CA THR A 173 3.18 3.20 0.70
C THR A 173 3.73 2.18 1.68
N GLN A 174 4.03 0.97 1.21
CA GLN A 174 4.71 -0.05 1.99
C GLN A 174 6.24 0.05 1.87
N TYR A 175 6.74 1.12 1.23
CA TYR A 175 8.16 1.47 1.16
C TYR A 175 8.48 2.56 2.21
N PRO A 176 9.23 2.26 3.28
CA PRO A 176 9.61 3.27 4.27
C PRO A 176 10.41 4.42 3.64
N GLN A 177 11.33 4.10 2.74
CA GLN A 177 12.12 5.07 1.97
C GLN A 177 11.43 5.36 0.63
N TYR A 178 11.20 6.64 0.34
CA TYR A 178 10.62 7.06 -0.93
C TYR A 178 11.60 6.88 -2.10
N SER A 179 11.14 6.28 -3.20
CA SER A 179 11.76 6.38 -4.52
C SER A 179 10.71 6.69 -5.58
N CYS A 180 11.10 7.42 -6.62
CA CYS A 180 10.25 7.68 -7.79
C CYS A 180 9.86 6.38 -8.52
N SER A 181 10.75 5.39 -8.55
CA SER A 181 10.52 4.09 -9.20
C SER A 181 9.63 3.14 -8.38
N THR A 182 9.37 3.45 -7.09
CA THR A 182 8.50 2.64 -6.23
C THR A 182 7.24 3.42 -5.84
N THR A 183 7.27 4.16 -4.73
CA THR A 183 6.15 4.97 -4.24
C THR A 183 5.65 5.94 -5.32
N GLY A 184 6.56 6.57 -6.06
CA GLY A 184 6.20 7.47 -7.16
C GLY A 184 5.37 6.79 -8.25
N SER A 185 5.79 5.63 -8.74
CA SER A 185 5.04 4.84 -9.73
C SER A 185 3.64 4.45 -9.21
N SER A 186 3.53 4.01 -7.95
CA SER A 186 2.24 3.66 -7.35
C SER A 186 1.29 4.86 -7.27
N LEU A 187 1.77 6.05 -6.88
CA LEU A 187 0.95 7.27 -6.84
C LEU A 187 0.56 7.74 -8.25
N ASN A 188 1.47 7.62 -9.23
CA ASN A 188 1.17 7.90 -10.62
C ASN A 188 0.11 6.95 -11.19
N ALA A 189 0.09 5.68 -10.77
CA ALA A 189 -0.94 4.73 -11.19
C ALA A 189 -2.34 5.18 -10.74
N ILE A 190 -2.50 5.63 -9.49
CA ILE A 190 -3.76 6.20 -8.99
C ILE A 190 -4.19 7.41 -9.83
N ALA A 191 -3.26 8.32 -10.12
CA ALA A 191 -3.54 9.49 -10.94
C ALA A 191 -3.98 9.13 -12.36
N ARG A 192 -3.28 8.17 -12.99
CA ARG A 192 -3.59 7.68 -14.34
C ARG A 192 -4.96 7.01 -14.39
N TYR A 193 -5.33 6.22 -13.39
CA TYR A 193 -6.64 5.59 -13.28
C TYR A 193 -7.77 6.63 -13.35
N TYR A 194 -7.75 7.63 -12.47
CA TYR A 194 -8.81 8.65 -12.45
C TYR A 194 -8.80 9.57 -13.67
N ALA A 195 -7.62 9.86 -14.23
CA ALA A 195 -7.52 10.63 -15.47
C ALA A 195 -8.16 9.88 -16.66
N ALA A 196 -7.88 8.57 -16.80
CA ALA A 196 -8.48 7.73 -17.83
C ALA A 196 -10.00 7.62 -17.65
N LYS A 197 -10.46 7.44 -16.41
CA LYS A 197 -11.88 7.38 -16.08
C LYS A 197 -12.62 8.68 -16.39
N LYS A 198 -12.04 9.84 -16.04
CA LYS A 198 -12.59 11.16 -16.40
C LYS A 198 -12.72 11.33 -17.92
N LYS A 199 -11.72 10.86 -18.70
CA LYS A 199 -11.77 10.89 -20.16
C LYS A 199 -12.88 10.00 -20.72
N LYS A 200 -13.07 8.80 -20.16
CA LYS A 200 -14.14 7.87 -20.55
C LYS A 200 -15.52 8.49 -20.32
N ILE A 201 -15.77 9.05 -19.12
CA ILE A 201 -17.03 9.72 -18.77
C ILE A 201 -17.31 10.91 -19.71
N LYS A 202 -16.27 11.69 -20.06
CA LYS A 202 -16.43 12.80 -21.00
C LYS A 202 -16.84 12.30 -22.39
N LEU A 203 -16.17 11.27 -22.91
CA LEU A 203 -16.46 10.71 -24.23
C LEU A 203 -17.87 10.11 -24.31
N GLU A 204 -18.34 9.44 -23.25
CA GLU A 204 -19.71 8.90 -23.18
C GLU A 204 -20.78 10.00 -23.20
N LYS A 205 -20.52 11.12 -22.52
CA LYS A 205 -21.39 12.31 -22.56
C LYS A 205 -21.42 12.97 -23.93
N ASP A 206 -20.25 13.13 -24.56
CA ASP A 206 -20.11 13.78 -25.86
C ASP A 206 -20.78 12.95 -26.99
N ASN A 207 -20.78 11.62 -26.87
CA ASN A 207 -21.35 10.71 -27.88
C ASN A 207 -22.87 10.47 -27.77
N LYS A 208 -23.60 11.12 -26.85
CA LYS A 208 -25.05 10.88 -26.61
C LYS A 208 -25.42 9.38 -26.52
N ILE A 209 -24.54 8.54 -25.99
CA ILE A 209 -24.87 7.13 -25.71
C ILE A 209 -25.64 7.12 -24.38
N SER A 210 -26.87 7.64 -24.43
CA SER A 210 -27.84 7.57 -23.34
C SER A 210 -28.58 6.25 -23.44
N ASN A 211 -27.91 5.14 -23.11
CA ASN A 211 -28.55 3.84 -22.99
C ASN A 211 -27.85 2.96 -21.93
N THR A 212 -27.53 3.52 -20.77
CA THR A 212 -27.37 2.72 -19.53
C THR A 212 -27.64 3.59 -18.30
N ASN A 213 -28.51 3.08 -17.42
CA ASN A 213 -28.80 3.62 -16.09
C ASN A 213 -27.60 3.54 -15.11
N GLU A 214 -26.39 3.21 -15.59
CA GLU A 214 -25.14 3.21 -14.81
C GLU A 214 -24.52 4.61 -14.65
N SER A 215 -25.06 5.61 -15.35
CA SER A 215 -24.44 6.93 -15.53
C SER A 215 -24.59 7.93 -14.36
N ILE A 216 -25.15 7.56 -13.20
CA ILE A 216 -25.45 8.54 -12.14
C ILE A 216 -24.58 8.43 -10.86
N ASN A 217 -23.85 7.34 -10.59
CA ASN A 217 -23.14 7.19 -9.30
C ASN A 217 -21.65 6.80 -9.39
N SER A 218 -20.95 7.28 -10.43
CA SER A 218 -19.49 7.09 -10.55
C SER A 218 -18.76 8.14 -9.71
N GLN A 219 -18.24 7.75 -8.54
CA GLN A 219 -17.41 8.62 -7.72
C GLN A 219 -16.17 9.06 -8.50
N THR A 220 -15.91 10.36 -8.49
CA THR A 220 -14.71 10.96 -9.03
C THR A 220 -13.65 11.08 -7.93
N PHE A 221 -12.38 11.26 -8.31
CA PHE A 221 -11.29 11.50 -7.35
C PHE A 221 -11.61 12.61 -6.33
N ASN A 222 -12.38 13.63 -6.73
CA ASN A 222 -12.73 14.77 -5.89
C ASN A 222 -13.81 14.47 -4.85
N ASP A 223 -14.61 13.40 -5.05
CA ASP A 223 -15.69 13.02 -4.14
C ASP A 223 -15.16 12.25 -2.92
N LEU A 224 -13.90 11.81 -2.98
CA LEU A 224 -13.23 11.03 -1.95
C LEU A 224 -12.18 11.90 -1.25
N LYS A 225 -12.15 11.86 0.09
CA LYS A 225 -11.11 12.56 0.87
C LYS A 225 -9.82 11.74 0.87
N TRP A 226 -8.96 11.98 -0.11
CA TRP A 226 -7.64 11.36 -0.20
C TRP A 226 -6.61 12.01 0.71
N SER A 227 -5.73 11.19 1.26
CA SER A 227 -4.48 11.58 1.92
C SER A 227 -3.40 10.54 1.62
N VAL A 228 -2.13 10.88 1.85
CA VAL A 228 -1.00 10.02 1.47
C VAL A 228 -0.02 9.92 2.63
N ILE A 229 0.46 8.71 2.88
CA ILE A 229 1.68 8.44 3.64
C ILE A 229 2.71 7.95 2.61
N ASP A 230 3.60 8.84 2.16
CA ASP A 230 4.53 8.59 1.04
C ASP A 230 5.92 8.14 1.49
N ARG A 231 6.25 8.29 2.77
CA ARG A 231 7.51 7.86 3.39
C ARG A 231 7.39 7.81 4.91
N TRP A 232 8.19 6.95 5.55
CA TRP A 232 8.14 6.70 6.99
C TRP A 232 9.42 6.03 7.52
N GLN A 233 10.58 6.31 6.90
CA GLN A 233 11.85 5.63 7.17
C GLN A 233 12.38 5.74 8.62
N THR A 234 11.99 6.77 9.36
CA THR A 234 12.41 7.01 10.76
C THR A 234 11.30 6.72 11.78
N HIS A 235 10.21 6.05 11.37
CA HIS A 235 9.13 5.69 12.30
C HIS A 235 9.67 4.78 13.42
N SER A 236 9.39 5.14 14.68
CA SER A 236 9.98 4.47 15.84
C SER A 236 9.69 2.97 15.87
N GLY A 237 8.45 2.56 15.60
CA GLY A 237 8.09 1.13 15.53
C GLY A 237 8.78 0.37 14.40
N PHE A 238 9.10 1.05 13.29
CA PHE A 238 9.85 0.44 12.19
C PHE A 238 11.32 0.21 12.58
N ILE A 239 11.96 1.23 13.15
CA ILE A 239 13.33 1.14 13.66
C ILE A 239 13.43 0.09 14.77
N GLN A 240 12.47 0.06 15.68
CA GLN A 240 12.43 -0.92 16.77
C GLN A 240 12.35 -2.36 16.24
N ALA A 241 11.48 -2.65 15.26
CA ALA A 241 11.39 -3.97 14.65
C ALA A 241 12.72 -4.39 13.99
N PHE A 242 13.43 -3.47 13.33
CA PHE A 242 14.76 -3.72 12.78
C PHE A 242 15.78 -4.04 13.88
N VAL A 243 15.81 -3.23 14.94
CA VAL A 243 16.73 -3.42 16.08
C VAL A 243 16.49 -4.78 16.75
N GLU A 244 15.23 -5.15 16.97
CA GLU A 244 14.86 -6.43 17.56
C GLU A 244 15.29 -7.60 16.66
N ASN A 245 15.03 -7.53 15.36
CA ASN A 245 15.47 -8.57 14.42
C ASN A 245 17.00 -8.70 14.37
N ILE A 246 17.74 -7.60 14.33
CA ILE A 246 19.22 -7.61 14.33
C ILE A 246 19.73 -8.26 15.62
N ARG A 247 19.20 -7.88 16.78
CA ARG A 247 19.59 -8.48 18.07
C ARG A 247 19.28 -9.97 18.12
N ASN A 248 18.11 -10.37 17.63
CA ASN A 248 17.72 -11.78 17.57
C ASN A 248 18.67 -12.61 16.70
N GLU A 249 19.14 -12.07 15.57
CA GLU A 249 20.14 -12.75 14.72
C GLU A 249 21.54 -12.75 15.35
N LEU A 250 21.99 -11.63 15.96
CA LEU A 250 23.27 -11.56 16.66
C LEU A 250 23.37 -12.56 17.82
N ASN A 251 22.27 -12.80 18.52
CA ASN A 251 22.20 -13.78 19.61
C ASN A 251 22.43 -15.23 19.14
N LYS A 252 22.33 -15.51 17.84
CA LYS A 252 22.64 -16.83 17.28
C LYS A 252 24.15 -17.05 17.08
N PHE A 253 24.96 -16.00 17.08
CA PHE A 253 26.42 -16.10 17.04
C PHE A 253 27.00 -16.46 18.41
N PRO A 254 28.12 -17.20 18.47
CA PRO A 254 28.83 -17.45 19.73
C PRO A 254 29.22 -16.14 20.44
N ASP A 255 29.11 -16.11 21.76
CA ASP A 255 29.34 -14.91 22.57
C ASP A 255 30.74 -14.30 22.34
N ASN A 256 31.75 -15.14 22.12
CA ASN A 256 33.14 -14.74 21.93
C ASN A 256 33.44 -14.05 20.59
N VAL A 257 32.54 -14.14 19.60
CA VAL A 257 32.71 -13.47 18.29
C VAL A 257 31.63 -12.43 18.01
N ARG A 258 30.58 -12.34 18.85
CA ARG A 258 29.40 -11.50 18.60
C ARG A 258 29.77 -10.01 18.41
N ASN A 259 30.77 -9.52 19.14
CA ASN A 259 31.22 -8.13 19.04
C ASN A 259 32.03 -7.83 17.77
N ASP A 260 32.53 -8.86 17.09
CA ASP A 260 33.29 -8.74 15.85
C ASP A 260 32.41 -8.90 14.59
N VAL A 261 31.11 -9.18 14.77
CA VAL A 261 30.17 -9.35 13.67
C VAL A 261 29.95 -8.02 12.96
N VAL A 262 30.21 -8.00 11.65
CA VAL A 262 29.93 -6.86 10.79
C VAL A 262 28.46 -6.90 10.36
N ILE A 263 27.73 -5.82 10.64
CA ILE A 263 26.34 -5.64 10.17
C ILE A 263 26.38 -4.97 8.79
N LEU A 264 25.98 -5.71 7.75
CA LEU A 264 25.85 -5.19 6.40
C LEU A 264 24.38 -4.86 6.08
N PHE A 265 24.06 -3.56 6.01
CA PHE A 265 22.77 -3.12 5.48
C PHE A 265 22.77 -3.19 3.96
N SER A 266 21.96 -4.08 3.40
CA SER A 266 21.79 -4.23 1.95
C SER A 266 20.43 -3.66 1.52
N ALA A 267 20.45 -2.73 0.57
CA ALA A 267 19.26 -2.14 -0.04
C ALA A 267 19.27 -2.38 -1.56
N HIS A 268 18.09 -2.40 -2.17
CA HIS A 268 17.99 -2.47 -3.63
C HIS A 268 18.63 -1.23 -4.26
N SER A 269 19.59 -1.45 -5.14
CA SER A 269 20.28 -0.39 -5.86
C SER A 269 19.36 0.30 -6.87
N LEU A 270 19.67 1.56 -7.18
CA LEU A 270 19.02 2.35 -8.21
C LEU A 270 20.03 2.65 -9.33
N PRO A 271 19.59 2.73 -10.61
CA PRO A 271 20.45 3.27 -11.66
C PRO A 271 20.95 4.67 -11.31
N MET A 272 22.20 4.98 -11.65
CA MET A 272 22.80 6.30 -11.41
C MET A 272 22.04 7.44 -12.10
N SER A 273 21.30 7.16 -13.17
CA SER A 273 20.51 8.15 -13.91
C SER A 273 19.20 8.56 -13.22
N VAL A 274 18.78 7.84 -12.17
CA VAL A 274 17.54 8.11 -11.41
C VAL A 274 17.82 8.40 -9.92
N SER A 275 19.09 8.41 -9.52
CA SER A 275 19.57 8.79 -8.18
C SER A 275 19.82 10.28 -8.11
#